data_AF-A0A5B8VLL5-F1
#
_entry.id   AF-A0A5B8VLL5-F1
#
_cell.length_a   1.000
_cell.length_b   1.000
_cell.length_c   1.000
_cell.angle_alpha   90.00
_cell.angle_beta   90.00
_cell.angle_gamma   90.00
#
_symmetry.space_group_name_H-M   'P 1'
#
loop_
_entity.id
_entity.type
_entity.pdbx_description
1 polymer ?
#
loop_
_entity_poly.entity_id
_entity_poly.type
_entity_poly.pdbx_seq_one_letter_code
_entity_poly.pdbx_strand_id
1 'polypeptide(L)'
;MEYRYKSKVFKPFKMFVCCILIFVVAFLILVFVAVKFNATSIAVLGYCAITVIPFFYEKKVRARFMVDVNLIFKDDGLQVVFYNKNWCFYTKTLDFYWEDINAFKIYFTQSGYTNLDLYFKGRYFVKEISFVDKKEELAKNELSVFNLFLNYCYNYNATCDEEKKVKLRRGFLLTNWGKFALFSLLVLDLLFIILMLIYKPDKFPFSLISISIIITLFLKRENDKVTYERMKGYKPLNSMLEVVND
;
A
#
# COMPACT_ATOMS: atom_id res chain seq x y z
N MET A 1 -25.09 13.00 8.21
CA MET A 1 -25.23 11.55 8.33
C MET A 1 -23.91 10.97 8.84
N GLU A 2 -23.94 9.95 9.70
CA GLU A 2 -22.72 9.33 10.23
C GLU A 2 -22.74 7.83 9.94
N TYR A 3 -21.66 7.28 9.38
CA TYR A 3 -21.50 5.84 9.15
C TYR A 3 -20.24 5.31 9.79
N ARG A 4 -20.35 4.17 10.49
CA ARG A 4 -19.23 3.54 11.22
C ARG A 4 -18.82 2.23 10.56
N TYR A 5 -17.52 2.08 10.31
CA TYR A 5 -16.95 0.89 9.67
C TYR A 5 -15.73 0.37 10.43
N LYS A 6 -15.79 -0.87 10.90
CA LYS A 6 -14.68 -1.53 11.59
C LYS A 6 -13.69 -2.07 10.56
N SER A 7 -12.41 -1.73 10.70
CA SER A 7 -11.32 -2.22 9.86
C SER A 7 -10.06 -2.44 10.68
N LYS A 8 -8.95 -2.81 10.04
CA LYS A 8 -7.62 -2.89 10.63
C LYS A 8 -6.66 -2.05 9.82
N VAL A 9 -5.78 -1.31 10.49
CA VAL A 9 -4.71 -0.55 9.84
C VAL A 9 -3.36 -1.21 10.10
N PHE A 10 -2.58 -1.37 9.04
CA PHE A 10 -1.21 -1.87 9.14
C PHE A 10 -0.25 -0.74 9.58
N LYS A 11 0.65 -1.03 10.53
CA LYS A 11 1.68 -0.07 11.00
C LYS A 11 3.06 -0.41 10.41
N PRO A 12 3.38 0.04 9.18
CA PRO A 12 4.60 -0.36 8.47
C PRO A 12 5.88 0.04 9.21
N PHE A 13 5.94 1.25 9.75
CA PHE A 13 7.14 1.75 10.44
C PHE A 13 7.47 0.92 11.70
N LYS A 14 6.45 0.54 12.49
CA LYS A 14 6.66 -0.31 13.66
C LYS A 14 7.16 -1.69 13.27
N MET A 15 6.59 -2.28 12.21
CA MET A 15 7.07 -3.55 11.67
C MET A 15 8.53 -3.43 11.21
N PHE A 16 8.86 -2.39 10.44
CA PHE A 16 10.20 -2.17 9.91
C PHE A 16 11.26 -2.10 11.01
N VAL A 17 11.03 -1.28 12.05
CA VAL A 17 11.96 -1.16 13.19
C VAL A 17 12.13 -2.49 13.92
N CYS A 18 11.04 -3.20 14.21
CA CYS A 18 11.11 -4.51 14.86
C CYS A 18 11.85 -5.55 14.00
N CYS A 19 11.57 -5.60 12.69
CA CYS A 19 12.21 -6.53 11.77
C CYS A 19 13.72 -6.26 11.64
N ILE A 20 14.15 -5.00 11.57
CA ILE A 20 15.58 -4.65 11.55
C ILE A 20 16.27 -5.11 12.81
N LEU A 21 15.69 -4.85 13.98
CA LEU A 21 16.30 -5.25 15.25
C LEU A 21 16.46 -6.78 15.33
N ILE A 22 15.42 -7.54 14.95
CA ILE A 22 15.48 -9.00 14.90
C ILE A 22 16.54 -9.47 13.90
N PHE A 23 16.61 -8.83 12.73
CA PHE A 23 17.57 -9.19 11.68
C PHE A 23 19.01 -8.94 12.14
N VAL A 24 19.30 -7.79 12.76
CA VAL A 24 20.62 -7.45 13.29
C VAL A 24 21.03 -8.45 14.38
N VAL A 25 20.13 -8.75 15.32
CA VAL A 25 20.42 -9.73 16.40
C VAL A 25 20.66 -11.12 15.83
N ALA A 26 19.81 -11.58 14.90
CA ALA A 26 19.98 -12.88 14.26
C ALA A 26 21.30 -12.97 13.47
N PHE A 27 21.67 -11.89 12.77
CA PHE A 27 22.92 -11.80 12.04
C PHE A 27 24.13 -11.85 12.98
N LEU A 28 24.11 -11.12 14.10
CA LEU A 28 25.18 -11.16 15.10
C LEU A 28 25.33 -12.55 15.73
N ILE A 29 24.22 -13.22 16.06
CA ILE A 29 24.23 -14.59 16.58
C ILE A 29 24.84 -15.55 15.55
N LEU A 30 24.45 -15.42 14.29
CA LEU A 30 24.97 -16.24 13.19
C LEU A 30 26.49 -16.06 13.02
N VAL A 31 26.98 -14.82 13.01
CA VAL A 31 28.42 -14.52 12.94
C VAL A 31 29.15 -15.11 14.15
N PHE A 32 28.61 -14.94 15.36
CA PHE A 32 29.20 -15.50 16.58
C PHE A 32 29.32 -17.03 16.51
N VAL A 33 28.27 -17.73 16.09
CA VAL A 33 28.29 -19.19 15.91
C VAL A 33 29.30 -19.60 14.84
N ALA A 34 29.30 -18.94 13.68
CA ALA A 34 30.23 -19.28 12.60
C ALA A 34 31.70 -19.12 13.01
N VAL A 35 32.02 -18.05 13.75
CA VAL A 35 33.37 -17.82 14.30
C VAL A 35 33.70 -18.87 15.38
N LYS A 36 32.77 -19.15 16.30
CA LYS A 36 33.01 -20.09 17.41
C LYS A 36 33.27 -21.52 16.93
N PHE A 37 32.64 -21.93 15.83
CA PHE A 37 32.75 -23.27 15.26
C PHE A 37 33.65 -23.33 14.01
N ASN A 38 34.30 -22.23 13.61
CA ASN A 38 35.10 -22.12 12.38
C ASN A 38 34.38 -22.68 11.13
N ALA A 39 33.06 -22.45 11.04
CA ALA A 39 32.21 -23.08 10.04
C ALA A 39 31.58 -22.02 9.12
N THR A 40 32.33 -21.62 8.09
CA THR A 40 31.89 -20.62 7.09
C THR A 40 30.60 -21.03 6.37
N SER A 41 30.38 -22.34 6.18
CA SER A 41 29.16 -22.88 5.59
C SER A 41 27.91 -22.58 6.43
N ILE A 42 28.03 -22.56 7.76
CA ILE A 42 26.92 -22.21 8.66
C ILE A 42 26.54 -20.73 8.49
N ALA A 43 27.53 -19.84 8.33
CA ALA A 43 27.27 -18.42 8.07
C ALA A 43 26.50 -18.23 6.75
N VAL A 44 26.96 -18.88 5.67
CA VAL A 44 26.34 -18.74 4.35
C VAL A 44 24.91 -19.29 4.35
N LEU A 45 24.72 -20.52 4.83
CA LEU A 45 23.40 -21.16 4.86
C LEU A 45 22.43 -20.43 5.79
N GLY A 46 22.89 -20.01 6.98
CA GLY A 46 22.03 -19.30 7.91
C GLY A 46 21.73 -17.87 7.46
N TYR A 47 22.62 -17.19 6.74
CA TYR A 47 22.30 -15.90 6.10
C TYR A 47 21.20 -16.06 5.04
N CYS A 48 21.30 -17.08 4.18
CA CYS A 48 20.23 -17.44 3.24
C CYS A 48 18.92 -17.73 3.97
N ALA A 49 18.95 -18.45 5.10
CA ALA A 49 17.75 -18.72 5.89
C ALA A 49 17.14 -17.43 6.48
N ILE A 50 17.95 -16.59 7.13
CA ILE A 50 17.49 -15.33 7.75
C ILE A 50 16.88 -14.39 6.70
N THR A 51 17.42 -14.37 5.48
CA THR A 51 16.89 -13.52 4.41
C THR A 51 15.62 -14.08 3.77
N VAL A 52 15.50 -15.40 3.62
CA VAL A 52 14.36 -16.02 2.92
C VAL A 52 13.15 -16.27 3.83
N ILE A 53 13.36 -16.69 5.08
CA ILE A 53 12.29 -17.03 6.03
C ILE A 53 11.24 -15.91 6.20
N PRO A 54 11.61 -14.61 6.30
CA PRO A 54 10.63 -13.53 6.42
C PRO A 54 9.59 -13.49 5.30
N PHE A 55 9.95 -13.89 4.08
CA PHE A 55 9.03 -13.93 2.94
C PHE A 55 7.99 -15.05 3.09
N PHE A 56 8.39 -16.22 3.62
CA PHE A 56 7.46 -17.32 3.89
C PHE A 56 6.46 -16.99 5.02
N TYR A 57 6.89 -16.20 6.00
CA TYR A 57 6.06 -15.85 7.16
C TYR A 57 5.46 -14.44 7.10
N GLU A 58 5.54 -13.77 5.96
CA GLU A 58 5.14 -12.37 5.78
C GLU A 58 3.74 -12.09 6.34
N LYS A 59 2.75 -12.93 5.98
CA LYS A 59 1.37 -12.78 6.44
C LYS A 59 1.24 -12.84 7.97
N LYS A 60 1.92 -13.79 8.60
CA LYS A 60 1.89 -13.97 10.07
C LYS A 60 2.60 -12.80 10.78
N VAL A 61 3.73 -12.35 10.24
CA VAL A 61 4.47 -11.20 10.79
C VAL A 61 3.62 -9.93 10.68
N ARG A 62 3.08 -9.62 9.49
CA ARG A 62 2.23 -8.44 9.26
C ARG A 62 1.02 -8.42 10.20
N ALA A 63 0.36 -9.55 10.42
CA ALA A 63 -0.81 -9.65 11.30
C ALA A 63 -0.53 -9.16 12.74
N ARG A 64 0.71 -9.31 13.24
CA ARG A 64 1.08 -8.82 14.58
C ARG A 64 1.12 -7.30 14.68
N PHE A 65 1.34 -6.61 13.57
CA PHE A 65 1.45 -5.16 13.46
C PHE A 65 0.17 -4.49 12.94
N MET A 66 -0.93 -5.26 12.84
CA MET A 66 -2.26 -4.71 12.60
C MET A 66 -2.83 -4.14 13.89
N VAL A 67 -3.59 -3.05 13.74
CA VAL A 67 -4.32 -2.41 14.83
C VAL A 67 -5.77 -2.22 14.40
N ASP A 68 -6.69 -2.57 15.27
CA ASP A 68 -8.12 -2.38 15.05
C ASP A 68 -8.44 -0.87 15.01
N VAL A 69 -9.21 -0.49 13.99
CA VAL A 69 -9.68 0.88 13.80
C VAL A 69 -11.18 0.90 13.55
N ASN A 70 -11.82 1.99 13.95
CA ASN A 70 -13.16 2.31 13.54
C ASN A 70 -13.10 3.57 12.68
N LEU A 71 -13.59 3.47 11.44
CA LEU A 71 -13.71 4.57 10.51
C LEU A 71 -15.09 5.17 10.71
N ILE A 72 -15.13 6.48 10.93
CA ILE A 72 -16.36 7.22 11.11
C ILE A 72 -16.42 8.21 9.95
N PHE A 73 -17.29 7.92 8.98
CA PHE A 73 -17.56 8.80 7.86
C PHE A 73 -18.69 9.75 8.24
N LYS A 74 -18.44 11.04 8.07
CA LYS A 74 -19.36 12.13 8.39
C LYS A 74 -19.46 13.07 7.19
N ASP A 75 -20.46 13.94 7.21
CA ASP A 75 -20.67 14.93 6.15
C ASP A 75 -19.50 15.92 6.04
N ASP A 76 -18.79 16.19 7.15
CA ASP A 76 -17.66 17.13 7.24
C ASP A 76 -16.29 16.46 7.06
N GLY A 77 -16.18 15.15 7.24
CA GLY A 77 -14.91 14.46 7.09
C GLY A 77 -14.91 12.96 7.33
N LEU A 78 -13.70 12.40 7.35
CA LEU A 78 -13.39 11.05 7.77
C LEU A 78 -12.59 11.08 9.08
N GLN A 79 -13.06 10.35 10.07
CA GLN A 79 -12.36 10.15 11.33
C GLN A 79 -11.88 8.71 11.46
N VAL A 80 -10.61 8.51 11.80
CA VAL A 80 -9.99 7.20 12.00
C VAL A 80 -9.61 7.04 13.47
N VAL A 81 -10.38 6.21 14.16
CA VAL A 81 -10.23 5.97 15.60
C VAL A 81 -9.45 4.68 15.83
N PHE A 82 -8.31 4.76 16.52
CA PHE A 82 -7.44 3.63 16.82
C PHE A 82 -7.72 3.07 18.21
N TYR A 83 -7.92 1.75 18.27
CA TYR A 83 -8.14 1.01 19.52
C TYR A 83 -6.87 0.29 19.96
N ASN A 84 -6.70 0.15 21.28
CA ASN A 84 -5.71 -0.77 21.83
C ASN A 84 -6.21 -2.22 21.61
N LYS A 85 -5.29 -3.19 21.50
CA LYS A 85 -5.58 -4.63 21.32
C LYS A 85 -6.52 -5.22 22.38
N ASN A 86 -6.71 -4.53 23.51
CA ASN A 86 -7.59 -4.93 24.61
C ASN A 86 -8.95 -4.20 24.61
N TRP A 87 -9.31 -3.51 23.52
CA TRP A 87 -10.66 -2.97 23.19
C TRP A 87 -11.33 -1.97 24.16
N CYS A 88 -10.77 -1.68 25.34
CA CYS A 88 -11.46 -0.83 26.31
C CYS A 88 -11.15 0.67 26.21
N PHE A 89 -10.10 1.10 25.51
CA PHE A 89 -9.71 2.52 25.48
C PHE A 89 -9.20 2.99 24.10
N TYR A 90 -9.64 4.19 23.72
CA TYR A 90 -9.16 4.92 22.55
C TYR A 90 -7.71 5.34 22.76
N THR A 91 -6.83 5.02 21.80
CA THR A 91 -5.41 5.40 21.89
C THR A 91 -5.11 6.66 21.09
N LYS A 92 -5.76 6.83 19.94
CA LYS A 92 -5.50 7.94 19.04
C LYS A 92 -6.67 8.12 18.09
N THR A 93 -6.96 9.37 17.75
CA THR A 93 -7.90 9.73 16.69
C THR A 93 -7.15 10.52 15.62
N LEU A 94 -7.48 10.27 14.36
CA LEU A 94 -7.03 11.09 13.23
C LEU A 94 -8.27 11.62 12.52
N ASP A 95 -8.38 12.94 12.43
CA ASP A 95 -9.48 13.61 11.77
C ASP A 95 -9.02 14.15 10.40
N PHE A 96 -9.82 13.92 9.38
CA PHE A 96 -9.58 14.35 8.01
C PHE A 96 -10.81 15.06 7.48
N TYR A 97 -10.81 16.38 7.50
CA TYR A 97 -11.90 17.17 6.95
C TYR A 97 -11.87 17.17 5.42
N TRP A 98 -13.04 17.07 4.78
CA TRP A 98 -13.11 17.06 3.32
C TRP A 98 -12.56 18.36 2.71
N GLU A 99 -12.80 19.48 3.40
CA GLU A 99 -12.32 20.79 2.96
C GLU A 99 -10.79 20.91 2.94
N ASP A 100 -10.10 20.17 3.81
CA ASP A 100 -8.64 20.18 3.88
C ASP A 100 -7.99 19.30 2.81
N ILE A 101 -8.75 18.37 2.22
CA ILE A 101 -8.24 17.43 1.24
C ILE A 101 -8.29 18.08 -0.15
N ASN A 102 -7.13 18.15 -0.81
CA ASN A 102 -7.00 18.59 -2.20
C ASN A 102 -7.27 17.44 -3.17
N ALA A 103 -6.62 16.30 -2.90
CA ALA A 103 -6.71 15.14 -3.76
C ALA A 103 -6.56 13.84 -2.97
N PHE A 104 -6.95 12.75 -3.58
CA PHE A 104 -6.76 11.42 -3.04
C PHE A 104 -6.32 10.44 -4.13
N LYS A 105 -5.76 9.31 -3.68
CA LYS A 105 -5.46 8.17 -4.53
C LYS A 105 -5.76 6.90 -3.74
N ILE A 106 -6.47 5.96 -4.35
CA ILE A 106 -6.70 4.63 -3.78
C ILE A 106 -6.02 3.60 -4.67
N TYR A 107 -5.39 2.60 -4.06
CA TYR A 107 -4.84 1.46 -4.78
C TYR A 107 -4.90 0.21 -3.92
N PHE A 108 -5.02 -0.93 -4.60
CA PHE A 108 -5.16 -2.23 -3.95
C PHE A 108 -3.85 -3.00 -4.02
N THR A 109 -3.48 -3.62 -2.91
CA THR A 109 -2.30 -4.48 -2.87
C THR A 109 -2.68 -5.94 -3.14
N GLN A 110 -1.77 -6.71 -3.73
CA GLN A 110 -1.97 -8.15 -3.97
C GLN A 110 -2.29 -8.93 -2.68
N SER A 111 -1.84 -8.42 -1.54
CA SER A 111 -2.05 -9.00 -0.22
C SER A 111 -3.40 -8.64 0.41
N GLY A 112 -4.31 -7.97 -0.31
CA GLY A 112 -5.69 -7.70 0.11
C GLY A 112 -5.82 -6.50 1.04
N TYR A 113 -5.10 -5.42 0.75
CA TYR A 113 -5.22 -4.15 1.47
C TYR A 113 -5.66 -3.06 0.52
N THR A 114 -6.49 -2.16 1.02
CA THR A 114 -6.87 -0.90 0.38
C THR A 114 -6.01 0.20 0.95
N ASN A 115 -5.12 0.76 0.13
CA ASN A 115 -4.29 1.89 0.51
C ASN A 115 -4.93 3.19 0.03
N LEU A 116 -5.06 4.15 0.95
CA LEU A 116 -5.58 5.48 0.71
C LEU A 116 -4.47 6.51 0.96
N ASP A 117 -4.10 7.24 -0.09
CA ASP A 117 -3.21 8.39 -0.02
C ASP A 117 -4.06 9.67 -0.05
N LEU A 118 -3.94 10.51 0.97
CA LEU A 118 -4.59 11.82 1.06
C LEU A 118 -3.56 12.94 0.87
N TYR A 119 -3.87 13.87 -0.03
CA TYR A 119 -3.07 15.06 -0.32
C TYR A 119 -3.83 16.29 0.20
N PHE A 120 -3.23 17.05 1.10
CA PHE A 120 -3.89 18.19 1.77
C PHE A 120 -3.63 19.51 1.04
N LYS A 121 -4.60 20.43 1.11
CA LYS A 121 -4.46 21.79 0.58
C LYS A 121 -3.39 22.55 1.35
N GLY A 122 -2.62 23.38 0.64
CA GLY A 122 -1.53 24.18 1.23
C GLY A 122 -0.38 23.38 1.85
N ARG A 123 -0.34 22.05 1.70
CA ARG A 123 0.70 21.18 2.28
C ARG A 123 1.26 20.25 1.22
N TYR A 124 2.58 20.07 1.22
CA TYR A 124 3.25 19.03 0.42
C TYR A 124 3.17 17.63 1.05
N PHE A 125 2.55 17.52 2.23
CA PHE A 125 2.47 16.29 2.99
C PHE A 125 1.38 15.36 2.45
N VAL A 126 1.74 14.07 2.33
CA VAL A 126 0.82 13.00 1.95
C VAL A 126 0.57 12.13 3.18
N LYS A 127 -0.70 11.88 3.51
CA LYS A 127 -1.06 10.89 4.51
C LYS A 127 -1.45 9.59 3.84
N GLU A 128 -0.61 8.58 4.00
CA GLU A 128 -0.90 7.22 3.57
C GLU A 128 -1.52 6.42 4.73
N ILE A 129 -2.60 5.70 4.42
CA ILE A 129 -3.28 4.79 5.36
C ILE A 129 -3.61 3.49 4.63
N SER A 130 -3.13 2.37 5.18
CA SER A 130 -3.37 1.02 4.65
C SER A 130 -4.43 0.29 5.46
N PHE A 131 -5.61 0.12 4.89
CA PHE A 131 -6.73 -0.62 5.49
C PHE A 131 -6.73 -2.07 5.03
N VAL A 132 -7.00 -2.99 5.96
CA VAL A 132 -7.36 -4.36 5.65
C VAL A 132 -8.82 -4.34 5.21
N ASP A 133 -9.05 -4.69 3.94
CA ASP A 133 -10.37 -4.69 3.32
C ASP A 133 -10.42 -5.81 2.28
N LYS A 134 -11.61 -6.28 1.90
CA LYS A 134 -11.72 -7.34 0.90
C LYS A 134 -11.14 -6.87 -0.45
N LYS A 135 -10.62 -7.83 -1.24
CA LYS A 135 -10.05 -7.56 -2.57
C LYS A 135 -11.07 -6.83 -3.47
N GLU A 136 -10.55 -5.99 -4.36
CA GLU A 136 -11.28 -5.12 -5.31
C GLU A 136 -12.45 -5.80 -6.05
N GLU A 137 -12.33 -7.08 -6.39
CA GLU A 137 -13.36 -7.82 -7.14
C GLU A 137 -14.62 -8.13 -6.31
N LEU A 138 -14.50 -8.25 -4.98
CA LEU A 138 -15.62 -8.47 -4.05
C LEU A 138 -16.20 -7.15 -3.53
N ALA A 139 -15.42 -6.08 -3.55
CA ALA A 139 -15.83 -4.77 -3.08
C ALA A 139 -16.86 -4.09 -4.00
N LYS A 140 -17.09 -4.55 -5.24
CA LYS A 140 -18.01 -3.90 -6.18
C LYS A 140 -19.45 -3.81 -5.71
N ASN A 141 -19.90 -4.78 -4.92
CA ASN A 141 -21.30 -4.91 -4.47
C ASN A 141 -21.42 -4.94 -2.93
N GLU A 142 -20.31 -4.77 -2.20
CA GLU A 142 -20.27 -4.87 -0.75
C GLU A 142 -19.79 -3.56 -0.09
N LEU A 143 -20.17 -3.38 1.18
CA LEU A 143 -19.68 -2.31 2.05
C LEU A 143 -18.18 -2.47 2.29
N SER A 144 -17.39 -1.58 1.69
CA SER A 144 -15.93 -1.52 1.77
C SER A 144 -15.47 -0.10 2.09
N VAL A 145 -14.26 0.05 2.65
CA VAL A 145 -13.63 1.36 2.89
C VAL A 145 -13.54 2.15 1.59
N PHE A 146 -13.25 1.46 0.48
CA PHE A 146 -13.20 2.04 -0.85
C PHE A 146 -14.52 2.69 -1.27
N ASN A 147 -15.63 1.93 -1.23
CA ASN A 147 -16.93 2.44 -1.65
C ASN A 147 -17.44 3.55 -0.73
N LEU A 148 -17.28 3.37 0.59
CA LEU A 148 -17.69 4.37 1.57
C LEU A 148 -16.94 5.69 1.35
N PHE A 149 -15.62 5.62 1.17
CA PHE A 149 -14.82 6.82 0.92
C PHE A 149 -15.24 7.52 -0.38
N LEU A 150 -15.41 6.78 -1.48
CA LEU A 150 -15.84 7.36 -2.75
C LEU A 150 -17.24 7.97 -2.66
N ASN A 151 -18.18 7.34 -1.96
CA ASN A 151 -19.54 7.83 -1.83
C ASN A 151 -19.58 9.16 -1.05
N TYR A 152 -18.92 9.24 0.11
CA TYR A 152 -18.84 10.49 0.89
C TYR A 152 -18.09 11.59 0.14
N CYS A 153 -17.00 11.26 -0.56
CA CYS A 153 -16.28 12.20 -1.39
C CYS A 153 -17.15 12.73 -2.55
N TYR A 154 -17.96 11.87 -3.17
CA TYR A 154 -18.89 12.26 -4.23
C TYR A 154 -19.95 13.22 -3.70
N ASN A 155 -20.56 12.90 -2.55
CA ASN A 155 -21.58 13.73 -1.93
C ASN A 155 -21.03 15.12 -1.52
N TYR A 156 -19.84 15.17 -0.94
CA TYR A 156 -19.14 16.43 -0.67
C TYR A 156 -18.90 17.23 -1.95
N ASN A 157 -18.36 16.59 -3.00
CA ASN A 157 -18.06 17.25 -4.27
C ASN A 157 -19.32 17.72 -5.02
N ALA A 158 -20.48 17.11 -4.79
CA ALA A 158 -21.74 17.53 -5.40
C ALA A 158 -22.26 18.87 -4.88
N THR A 159 -21.84 19.26 -3.66
CA THR A 159 -22.30 20.49 -2.97
C THR A 159 -21.24 21.59 -2.94
N CYS A 160 -20.04 21.33 -3.44
CA CYS A 160 -18.90 22.24 -3.36
C CYS A 160 -18.48 22.81 -4.73
N ASP A 161 -17.92 24.02 -4.70
CA ASP A 161 -17.29 24.67 -5.86
C ASP A 161 -16.11 23.85 -6.40
N GLU A 162 -15.84 23.94 -7.70
CA GLU A 162 -14.77 23.22 -8.40
C GLU A 162 -13.38 23.34 -7.74
N GLU A 163 -13.07 24.50 -7.15
CA GLU A 163 -11.79 24.73 -6.46
C GLU A 163 -11.68 23.99 -5.13
N LYS A 164 -12.82 23.71 -4.49
CA LYS A 164 -12.90 23.02 -3.20
C LYS A 164 -13.01 21.52 -3.34
N LYS A 165 -13.40 21.01 -4.52
CA LYS A 165 -13.58 19.58 -4.78
C LYS A 165 -12.31 18.77 -4.50
N VAL A 166 -12.53 17.61 -3.90
CA VAL A 166 -11.52 16.59 -3.65
C VAL A 166 -11.27 15.81 -4.95
N LYS A 167 -10.06 15.93 -5.52
CA LYS A 167 -9.74 15.41 -6.85
C LYS A 167 -9.12 14.01 -6.80
N LEU A 168 -9.48 13.15 -7.74
CA LEU A 168 -8.79 11.87 -7.93
C LEU A 168 -7.43 12.09 -8.61
N ARG A 169 -6.34 11.63 -8.00
CA ARG A 169 -4.98 11.76 -8.53
C ARG A 169 -4.48 10.46 -9.16
N ARG A 170 -3.84 10.59 -10.33
CA ARG A 170 -3.12 9.49 -10.98
C ARG A 170 -1.86 9.11 -10.20
N GLY A 171 -1.59 7.82 -10.08
CA GLY A 171 -0.29 7.32 -9.62
C GLY A 171 0.82 7.69 -10.61
N PHE A 172 2.08 7.75 -10.14
CA PHE A 172 3.23 8.12 -10.97
C PHE A 172 3.31 7.32 -12.27
N LEU A 173 3.16 5.99 -12.21
CA LEU A 173 3.23 5.10 -13.38
C LEU A 173 2.16 5.41 -14.44
N LEU A 174 1.05 6.04 -14.08
CA LEU A 174 -0.02 6.44 -14.99
C LEU A 174 0.20 7.82 -15.63
N THR A 175 1.18 8.58 -15.17
CA THR A 175 1.54 9.87 -15.74
C THR A 175 2.39 9.71 -17.00
N ASN A 176 2.48 10.77 -17.83
CA ASN A 176 3.37 10.78 -18.98
C ASN A 176 4.85 10.63 -18.56
N TRP A 177 5.24 11.26 -17.46
CA TRP A 177 6.58 11.14 -16.89
C TRP A 177 6.88 9.73 -16.40
N GLY A 178 5.94 9.08 -15.70
CA GLY A 178 6.11 7.69 -15.30
C GLY A 178 6.14 6.72 -16.48
N LYS A 179 5.39 7.01 -17.56
CA LYS A 179 5.52 6.28 -18.84
C LYS A 179 6.91 6.44 -19.40
N PHE A 180 7.39 7.67 -19.57
CA PHE A 180 8.72 7.95 -20.09
C PHE A 180 9.79 7.22 -19.29
N ALA A 181 9.80 7.37 -17.96
CA ALA A 181 10.77 6.72 -17.07
C ALA A 181 10.76 5.18 -17.21
N LEU A 182 9.58 4.56 -17.33
CA LEU A 182 9.44 3.12 -17.43
C LEU A 182 9.94 2.58 -18.79
N PHE A 183 9.70 3.32 -19.89
CA PHE A 183 10.29 2.99 -21.20
C PHE A 183 11.80 3.22 -21.23
N SER A 184 12.30 4.29 -20.62
CA SER A 184 13.74 4.53 -20.49
C SER A 184 14.44 3.41 -19.71
N LEU A 185 13.82 2.93 -18.62
CA LEU A 185 14.33 1.78 -17.87
C LEU A 185 14.41 0.51 -18.75
N LEU A 186 13.39 0.24 -19.56
CA LEU A 186 13.40 -0.89 -20.48
C LEU A 186 14.56 -0.80 -21.49
N VAL A 187 14.80 0.38 -22.07
CA VAL A 187 15.91 0.59 -23.02
C VAL A 187 17.25 0.38 -22.33
N LEU A 188 17.43 0.94 -21.13
CA LEU A 188 18.66 0.76 -20.34
C LEU A 188 18.92 -0.70 -20.00
N ASP A 189 17.87 -1.45 -19.66
CA ASP A 189 17.99 -2.87 -19.32
C ASP A 189 18.36 -3.73 -20.53
N LEU A 190 17.78 -3.43 -21.71
CA LEU A 190 18.17 -4.08 -22.96
C LEU A 190 19.64 -3.82 -23.31
N LEU A 191 20.11 -2.58 -23.16
CA LEU A 191 21.52 -2.25 -23.35
C LEU A 191 22.41 -2.98 -22.34
N PHE A 192 22.00 -3.05 -21.08
CA PHE A 192 22.73 -3.78 -20.04
C PHE A 192 22.85 -5.28 -20.36
N ILE A 193 21.77 -5.90 -20.84
CA ILE A 193 21.76 -7.31 -21.26
C ILE A 193 22.74 -7.56 -22.41
N ILE A 194 22.73 -6.69 -23.42
CA ILE A 194 23.66 -6.78 -24.57
C ILE A 194 25.11 -6.67 -24.09
N LEU A 195 25.40 -5.71 -23.20
CA LEU A 195 26.74 -5.55 -22.63
C LEU A 195 27.15 -6.77 -21.79
N MET A 196 26.26 -7.32 -20.97
CA MET A 196 26.54 -8.52 -20.18
C MET A 196 26.82 -9.74 -21.07
N LEU A 197 26.07 -9.90 -22.16
CA LEU A 197 26.27 -11.00 -23.11
C LEU A 197 27.63 -10.91 -23.83
N ILE A 198 28.10 -9.70 -24.16
CA ILE A 198 29.39 -9.48 -24.81
C ILE A 198 30.56 -9.61 -23.83
N TYR A 199 30.47 -8.99 -22.65
CA TYR A 199 31.63 -8.82 -21.75
C TYR A 199 31.71 -9.84 -20.61
N LYS A 200 30.59 -10.41 -20.15
CA LYS A 200 30.52 -11.37 -19.02
C LYS A 200 29.39 -12.40 -19.22
N PRO A 201 29.51 -13.28 -20.23
CA PRO A 201 28.46 -14.24 -20.59
C PRO A 201 28.14 -15.24 -19.47
N ASP A 202 29.11 -15.53 -18.59
CA ASP A 202 28.95 -16.36 -17.40
C ASP A 202 27.98 -15.75 -16.36
N LYS A 203 27.85 -14.42 -16.34
CA LYS A 203 26.96 -13.68 -15.42
C LYS A 203 25.66 -13.23 -16.06
N PHE A 204 25.45 -13.53 -17.34
CA PHE A 204 24.22 -13.24 -18.08
C PHE A 204 22.94 -13.69 -17.36
N PRO A 205 22.87 -14.87 -16.69
CA PRO A 205 21.63 -15.26 -16.01
C PRO A 205 21.15 -14.27 -14.94
N PHE A 206 22.06 -13.49 -14.34
CA PHE A 206 21.70 -12.47 -13.35
C PHE A 206 20.99 -11.26 -13.95
N SER A 207 21.20 -10.93 -15.24
CA SER A 207 20.45 -9.85 -15.90
C SER A 207 18.99 -10.20 -16.18
N LEU A 208 18.59 -11.47 -16.07
CA LEU A 208 17.17 -11.84 -16.16
C LEU A 208 16.36 -11.34 -14.96
N ILE A 209 17.01 -11.09 -13.82
CA ILE A 209 16.38 -10.55 -12.62
C ILE A 209 15.88 -9.13 -12.88
N SER A 210 16.66 -8.28 -13.57
CA SER A 210 16.25 -6.91 -13.87
C SER A 210 15.06 -6.86 -14.83
N ILE A 211 15.01 -7.74 -15.83
CA ILE A 211 13.86 -7.90 -16.73
C ILE A 211 12.59 -8.23 -15.92
N SER A 212 12.69 -9.16 -14.96
CA SER A 212 11.55 -9.57 -14.13
C SER A 212 10.96 -8.40 -13.32
N ILE A 213 11.83 -7.49 -12.84
CA ILE A 213 11.42 -6.28 -12.13
C ILE A 213 10.69 -5.33 -13.10
N ILE A 214 11.20 -5.13 -14.30
CA ILE A 214 10.58 -4.25 -15.31
C ILE A 214 9.21 -4.78 -15.73
N ILE A 215 9.09 -6.09 -15.99
CA ILE A 215 7.81 -6.73 -16.29
C ILE A 215 6.81 -6.50 -15.15
N THR A 216 7.26 -6.65 -13.90
CA THR A 216 6.41 -6.40 -12.73
C THR A 216 5.92 -4.96 -12.67
N LEU A 217 6.75 -3.98 -13.06
CA LEU A 217 6.35 -2.56 -13.15
C LEU A 217 5.32 -2.31 -14.26
N PHE A 218 5.44 -2.98 -15.41
CA PHE A 218 4.43 -2.91 -16.48
C PHE A 218 3.09 -3.52 -16.04
N LEU A 219 3.12 -4.70 -15.41
CA LEU A 219 1.92 -5.34 -14.86
C LEU A 219 1.26 -4.45 -13.80
N LYS A 220 2.06 -3.84 -12.92
CA LYS A 220 1.57 -2.88 -11.93
C LYS A 220 0.91 -1.66 -12.58
N ARG A 221 1.52 -1.09 -13.62
CA ARG A 221 0.95 0.04 -14.38
C ARG A 221 -0.42 -0.31 -14.96
N GLU A 222 -0.58 -1.49 -15.54
CA GLU A 222 -1.87 -1.88 -16.12
C GLU A 222 -2.94 -2.07 -15.06
N ASN A 223 -2.60 -2.71 -13.93
CA ASN A 223 -3.51 -2.81 -12.78
C ASN A 223 -3.91 -1.43 -12.25
N ASP A 224 -2.95 -0.53 -12.02
CA ASP A 224 -3.20 0.84 -11.57
C ASP A 224 -4.15 1.59 -12.55
N LYS A 225 -4.00 1.36 -13.86
CA LYS A 225 -4.82 1.98 -14.90
C LYS A 225 -6.26 1.51 -14.84
N VAL A 226 -6.46 0.20 -14.70
CA VAL A 226 -7.78 -0.41 -14.54
C VAL A 226 -8.48 0.13 -13.30
N THR A 227 -7.78 0.19 -12.16
CA THR A 227 -8.35 0.74 -10.91
C THR A 227 -8.69 2.23 -11.06
N TYR A 228 -7.82 3.03 -11.69
CA TYR A 228 -8.06 4.46 -11.91
C TYR A 228 -9.30 4.74 -12.77
N GLU A 229 -9.45 4.06 -13.91
CA GLU A 229 -10.61 4.26 -14.78
C GLU A 229 -11.92 3.82 -14.09
N ARG A 230 -11.87 2.77 -13.26
CA ARG A 230 -13.00 2.37 -12.42
C ARG A 230 -13.41 3.47 -11.43
N MET A 231 -12.46 4.04 -10.71
CA MET A 231 -12.73 5.14 -9.77
C MET A 231 -13.28 6.37 -10.48
N LYS A 232 -12.71 6.71 -11.65
CA LYS A 232 -13.15 7.85 -12.44
C LYS A 232 -14.59 7.69 -12.96
N GLY A 233 -14.99 6.47 -13.30
CA GLY A 233 -16.34 6.12 -13.73
C GLY A 233 -17.31 5.77 -12.59
N TYR A 234 -16.92 5.95 -11.32
CA TYR A 234 -17.74 5.58 -10.17
C TYR A 234 -19.04 6.39 -10.15
N LYS A 235 -20.15 5.68 -9.87
CA LYS A 235 -21.45 6.27 -9.56
C LYS A 235 -21.84 5.83 -8.14
N PRO A 236 -22.38 6.74 -7.29
CA PRO A 236 -22.80 6.39 -5.95
C PRO A 236 -23.86 5.29 -5.99
N LEU A 237 -23.79 4.33 -5.05
CA LEU A 237 -24.85 3.33 -4.89
C LEU A 237 -26.07 3.99 -4.22
N ASN A 238 -27.18 4.09 -4.95
CA ASN A 238 -28.46 4.56 -4.40
C ASN A 238 -28.95 3.70 -3.22
N SER A 239 -28.52 2.44 -3.12
CA SER A 239 -28.92 1.50 -2.05
C SER A 239 -28.23 1.72 -0.69
N MET A 240 -27.23 2.60 -0.59
CA MET A 240 -26.61 2.93 0.72
C MET A 240 -27.51 3.80 1.62
N LEU A 241 -28.55 4.42 1.05
CA LEU A 241 -29.53 5.21 1.82
C LEU A 241 -30.62 4.34 2.47
N GLU A 242 -30.85 3.12 1.99
CA GLU A 242 -31.91 2.24 2.52
C GLU A 242 -31.45 1.44 3.74
N VAL A 243 -30.16 1.10 3.85
CA VAL A 243 -29.61 0.31 4.99
C VAL A 243 -29.44 1.14 6.27
N VAL A 244 -29.73 2.46 6.25
CA VAL A 244 -29.66 3.32 7.44
C VAL A 244 -31.01 3.48 8.14
N ASN A 245 -32.09 2.92 7.56
CA ASN A 245 -33.42 2.97 8.14
C ASN A 245 -33.88 1.68 8.85
N ASP A 246 -33.02 0.66 8.97
CA ASP A 246 -33.29 -0.57 9.73
C ASP A 246 -32.31 -0.74 10.91
#